data_AF-A0A954M0G7-F1
#
_entry.id   AF-A0A954M0G7-F1
#
_cell.length_a   1.000
_cell.length_b   1.000
_cell.length_c   1.000
_cell.angle_alpha   90.00
_cell.angle_beta   90.00
_cell.angle_gamma   90.00
#
_symmetry.space_group_name_H-M   'P 1'
#
loop_
_entity.id
_entity.type
_entity.pdbx_description
1 polymer ?
#
loop_
_entity_poly.entity_id
_entity_poly.type
_entity_poly.pdbx_seq_one_letter_code
_entity_poly.pdbx_strand_id
1 'polypeptide(L)' 'MKSIHSEKSLETGTPVEAGTYRCVSCGHVMKLKAAGELPSCPQEEGHHAIKAWKRFSDHDRTARPHNPR' A
#
# COMPACT_ATOMS: atom_id res chain seq x y z
N MET A 1 -3.07 8.88 -21.18
CA MET A 1 -2.86 9.41 -19.81
C MET A 1 -2.24 8.28 -19.02
N LYS A 2 -1.01 8.44 -18.52
CA LYS A 2 -0.14 7.32 -18.09
C LYS A 2 -0.72 6.64 -16.85
N SER A 3 -1.30 5.46 -17.04
CA SER A 3 -1.69 4.54 -15.97
C SER A 3 -0.43 4.08 -15.25
N ILE A 4 -0.06 4.75 -14.17
CA ILE A 4 1.00 4.29 -13.29
C ILE A 4 0.34 3.38 -12.24
N HIS A 5 -0.06 2.18 -12.65
CA HIS A 5 -0.15 1.07 -11.69
C HIS A 5 1.28 0.67 -11.31
N SER A 6 2.00 1.58 -10.63
CA SER A 6 3.29 1.27 -10.04
C SER A 6 3.00 0.41 -8.82
N GLU A 7 3.12 -0.90 -8.98
CA GLU A 7 3.34 -1.84 -7.87
C GLU A 7 4.74 -1.64 -7.26
N LYS A 8 5.15 -0.38 -7.13
CA LYS A 8 6.46 0.01 -6.65
C LYS A 8 6.34 0.17 -5.15
N SER A 9 7.16 -0.58 -4.42
CA SER A 9 7.33 -0.39 -2.99
C SER A 9 7.80 1.05 -2.75
N LEU A 10 7.03 1.81 -1.98
CA LEU A 10 7.27 3.21 -1.64
C LEU A 10 7.97 3.26 -0.29
N GLU A 11 9.11 3.94 -0.21
CA GLU A 11 9.89 4.04 1.02
C GLU A 11 9.21 4.97 2.02
N THR A 12 9.50 4.80 3.32
CA THR A 12 9.10 5.75 4.36
C THR A 12 9.56 7.17 3.98
N GLY A 13 8.70 8.17 4.17
CA GLY A 13 8.94 9.56 3.76
C GLY A 13 8.60 9.86 2.30
N THR A 14 8.17 8.86 1.51
CA THR A 14 7.70 9.13 0.16
C THR A 14 6.34 9.85 0.21
N PRO A 15 6.16 10.98 -0.52
CA PRO A 15 4.88 11.65 -0.63
C PRO A 15 3.95 10.82 -1.51
N VAL A 16 2.77 10.51 -0.97
CA VAL A 16 1.76 9.68 -1.63
C VAL A 16 0.37 10.29 -1.47
N GLU A 17 -0.56 9.89 -2.32
CA GLU A 17 -1.94 10.35 -2.20
C GLU A 17 -2.73 9.57 -1.13
N ALA A 18 -3.89 10.10 -0.75
CA ALA A 18 -4.85 9.38 0.08
C ALA A 18 -5.14 7.99 -0.51
N GLY A 19 -5.14 6.97 0.35
CA GLY A 19 -5.24 5.58 -0.09
C GLY A 19 -4.91 4.60 1.02
N THR A 20 -5.06 3.32 0.72
CA THR A 20 -4.67 2.25 1.62
C THR A 20 -3.30 1.74 1.22
N TYR A 21 -2.42 1.53 2.19
CA TYR A 21 -1.04 1.12 2.03
C TYR A 21 -0.74 -0.03 2.97
N ARG A 22 0.05 -0.99 2.52
CA ARG A 22 0.42 -2.19 3.28
C ARG A 22 1.93 -2.25 3.43
N CYS A 23 2.40 -2.38 4.65
CA CYS A 23 3.82 -2.57 4.94
C CYS A 23 4.30 -3.88 4.29
N VAL A 24 5.40 -3.81 3.54
CA VAL A 24 5.97 -4.97 2.84
C VAL A 24 6.67 -5.91 3.82
N SER A 25 7.16 -5.41 4.96
CA SER A 25 7.86 -6.20 5.97
C SER A 25 6.92 -7.04 6.85
N CYS A 26 5.90 -6.43 7.47
CA CYS A 26 5.02 -7.12 8.42
C CYS A 26 3.58 -7.31 7.93
N GLY A 27 3.21 -6.72 6.78
CA GLY A 27 1.86 -6.81 6.25
C GLY A 27 0.84 -5.89 6.90
N HIS A 28 1.24 -5.01 7.83
CA HIS A 28 0.36 -4.02 8.47
C HIS A 28 -0.28 -3.10 7.43
N VAL A 29 -1.59 -2.89 7.54
CA VAL A 29 -2.36 -2.06 6.60
C VAL A 29 -2.69 -0.71 7.25
N MET A 30 -2.30 0.37 6.59
CA MET A 30 -2.57 1.75 6.98
C MET A 30 -3.43 2.44 5.93
N LYS A 31 -4.37 3.29 6.36
CA LYS A 31 -5.20 4.08 5.47
C LYS A 31 -4.92 5.57 5.66
N LEU A 32 -4.35 6.19 4.63
CA LEU A 32 -4.15 7.63 4.54
C LEU A 32 -5.45 8.30 4.07
N LYS A 33 -5.95 9.23 4.89
CA LYS A 33 -7.17 10.01 4.59
C LYS A 33 -6.91 11.20 3.66
N ALA A 34 -5.67 11.67 3.60
CA ALA A 34 -5.22 12.78 2.78
C ALA A 34 -3.88 12.43 2.11
N ALA A 35 -3.50 13.17 1.07
CA ALA A 35 -2.16 13.09 0.51
C ALA A 35 -1.14 13.58 1.55
N GLY A 36 -0.03 12.86 1.67
CA GLY A 36 0.99 13.12 2.67
C GLY A 36 2.14 12.13 2.56
N GLU A 37 3.11 12.24 3.46
CA GLU A 37 4.27 11.36 3.48
C GLU A 37 3.93 10.05 4.20
N LEU A 38 4.45 8.93 3.68
CA LEU A 38 4.28 7.63 4.33
C LEU A 38 5.08 7.58 5.64
N PRO A 39 4.43 7.38 6.79
CA PRO A 39 5.16 7.26 8.05
C PRO A 39 5.88 5.92 8.14
N SER A 40 6.79 5.83 9.11
CA SER A 40 7.31 4.56 9.61
C SER A 40 6.18 3.61 10.00
N CYS A 41 6.37 2.31 9.79
CA CYS A 41 5.36 1.33 10.18
C CYS A 41 5.26 1.29 11.72
N PRO A 42 4.09 1.48 12.33
CA PRO A 42 3.96 1.47 13.79
C PRO A 42 4.23 0.09 14.41
N GLN A 43 4.23 -0.97 13.60
CA GLN A 43 4.65 -2.32 14.00
C GLN A 43 6.16 -2.54 13.81
N GLU A 44 6.92 -1.51 13.40
CA GLU A 44 8.38 -1.56 13.32
C GLU A 44 8.99 -1.48 14.73
N GLU A 45 8.97 -2.58 15.47
CA GLU A 45 9.79 -2.72 16.69
C GLU A 45 11.26 -2.97 16.30
N GLY A 46 11.83 -2.06 15.50
CA GLY A 46 13.24 -2.01 15.12
C GLY A 46 13.73 -3.01 14.07
N HIS A 47 12.94 -4.02 13.69
CA HIS A 47 13.43 -5.15 12.88
C HIS A 47 12.92 -5.21 11.42
N HIS A 48 12.33 -4.14 10.90
CA HIS A 48 11.95 -4.13 9.49
C HIS A 48 13.19 -3.95 8.60
N ALA A 49 13.61 -5.02 7.94
CA ALA A 49 14.65 -4.98 6.92
C ALA A 49 14.29 -4.06 5.74
N ILE A 50 12.98 -3.90 5.47
CA ILE A 50 12.46 -3.10 4.38
C ILE A 50 11.45 -2.09 4.92
N LYS A 51 11.85 -0.83 5.00
CA LYS A 51 10.97 0.30 5.39
C LYS A 51 10.19 0.80 4.18
N ALA A 52 9.36 -0.07 3.62
CA ALA A 52 8.56 0.23 2.45
C ALA A 52 7.10 -0.19 2.59
N TRP A 53 6.26 0.53 1.86
CA TRP A 53 4.82 0.38 1.77
C TRP A 53 4.43 0.07 0.33
N LYS A 54 3.53 -0.89 0.14
CA LYS A 54 2.88 -1.14 -1.14
C LYS A 54 1.47 -0.56 -1.10
N ARG A 55 1.08 0.22 -2.11
CA ARG A 55 -0.30 0.70 -2.22
C ARG A 55 -1.24 -0.50 -2.35
N PHE A 56 -2.15 -0.65 -1.41
CA PHE A 56 -3.15 -1.71 -1.38
C PHE A 56 -4.43 -1.15 -1.98
N SER A 57 -4.68 -1.43 -3.25
CA SER A 57 -5.95 -1.08 -3.89
C SER A 57 -6.93 -2.23 -3.68
N ASP A 58 -8.07 -1.97 -3.06
CA ASP A 58 -9.19 -2.94 -2.91
C ASP A 58 -9.81 -3.34 -4.27
N HIS A 59 -9.29 -2.80 -5.38
CA HIS A 59 -9.75 -3.06 -6.74
C HIS A 59 -9.56 -4.52 -7.21
N ASP A 60 -9.01 -5.39 -6.36
CA ASP A 60 -8.99 -6.84 -6.57
C ASP A 60 -10.27 -7.55 -6.09
N ARG A 61 -11.29 -6.83 -5.58
CA ARG A 61 -12.62 -7.41 -5.32
C ARG A 61 -13.59 -7.39 -6.51
N THR A 62 -13.13 -6.96 -7.68
CA THR A 62 -13.88 -7.08 -8.94
C THR A 62 -13.29 -8.08 -9.93
N ALA A 63 -12.52 -9.06 -9.45
CA ALA A 63 -12.56 -10.37 -10.09
C ALA A 63 -14.01 -10.83 -10.02
N ARG A 64 -14.75 -10.58 -11.12
CA ARG A 64 -16.15 -10.98 -11.36
C ARG A 64 -16.39 -12.33 -10.67
N PRO A 65 -17.53 -12.56 -10.01
CA PRO A 65 -17.94 -13.94 -9.83
C PRO A 65 -17.98 -14.53 -11.24
N HIS A 66 -17.00 -15.38 -11.57
CA HIS A 66 -17.10 -16.27 -12.70
C HIS A 66 -18.31 -17.12 -12.31
N ASN A 67 -19.45 -16.81 -12.91
CA ASN A 67 -20.64 -17.64 -12.81
C ASN A 67 -20.52 -18.66 -13.94
N PRO A 68 -19.97 -19.88 -13.71
CA PRO A 68 -20.16 -20.95 -14.66
C PRO A 68 -21.59 -21.45 -14.51
N ARG A 69 -22.41 -21.04 -15.48
CA ARG A 69 -23.60 -21.74 -15.98
C ARG A 69 -24.91 -21.55 -15.23
#